data_AF-F0ZZR2-F1
#
_entry.id   AF-F0ZZR2-F1
#
_cell.length_a   1.000
_cell.length_b   1.000
_cell.length_c   1.000
_cell.angle_alpha   90.00
_cell.angle_beta   90.00
_cell.angle_gamma   90.00
#
_symmetry.space_group_name_H-M   'P 1'
#
loop_
_entity.id
_entity.type
_entity.pdbx_description
1 polymer ?
#
loop_
_entity_poly.entity_id
_entity_poly.type
_entity_poly.pdbx_seq_one_letter_code
_entity_poly.pdbx_strand_id
1 'polypeptide(L)'
;MNFIKTFSSITKATSLEGFTQSVFKRGFFIRGKNTSEIIDPNAPTTYPIKQIFCFDRVVKGKAGAKRVRHAEFIPATITGGGLPLKNIQIEWGRIKGLLTTGKLYKNRKFLLNLDDKEQLIGKLAVAQFHPLSEQVLFLKFSRSTEDPKTFTSELLPHLQYKQRQENEIQNKRDEALRYKKLQSIDLSFKPAVRKSELNN
;
A
#
# COMPACT_ATOMS: atom_id res chain seq x y z
N MET A 1 45.73 -56.05 25.80
CA MET A 1 44.61 -56.89 25.33
C MET A 1 43.73 -56.04 24.42
N ASN A 2 43.81 -56.29 23.11
CA ASN A 2 42.95 -55.67 22.10
C ASN A 2 41.65 -56.46 21.98
N PHE A 3 40.49 -55.80 22.02
CA PHE A 3 39.27 -56.35 21.43
C PHE A 3 38.55 -55.30 20.61
N ILE A 4 38.72 -55.47 19.31
CA ILE A 4 37.87 -54.96 18.23
C ILE A 4 36.48 -55.58 18.42
N LYS A 5 35.41 -54.77 18.38
CA LYS A 5 34.09 -55.26 17.97
C LYS A 5 33.50 -54.34 16.91
N THR A 6 33.18 -55.03 15.83
CA THR A 6 32.75 -54.64 14.50
C THR A 6 31.33 -54.08 14.49
N PHE A 7 31.11 -53.04 13.67
CA PHE A 7 29.81 -52.56 13.27
C PHE A 7 29.08 -53.61 12.42
N SER A 8 27.92 -54.05 12.88
CA SER A 8 26.95 -54.79 12.07
C SER A 8 25.84 -53.85 11.61
N SER A 9 25.70 -53.78 10.30
CA SER A 9 24.70 -53.10 9.49
C SER A 9 23.25 -53.25 9.96
N ILE A 10 22.51 -52.13 9.99
CA ILE A 10 21.07 -52.13 9.73
C ILE A 10 20.83 -51.17 8.56
N THR A 11 20.68 -51.77 7.40
CA THR A 11 20.14 -51.14 6.19
C THR A 11 18.63 -51.30 6.17
N LYS A 12 17.94 -50.20 5.81
CA LYS A 12 16.57 -50.09 5.26
C LYS A 12 15.42 -50.38 6.23
N ALA A 13 14.30 -49.68 6.19
CA ALA A 13 13.84 -48.46 5.52
C ALA A 13 12.41 -48.22 6.03
N THR A 14 12.03 -46.99 6.35
CA THR A 14 10.63 -46.54 6.25
C THR A 14 10.61 -45.01 6.15
N SER A 15 10.59 -44.55 4.90
CA SER A 15 9.77 -43.46 4.37
C SER A 15 9.24 -42.41 5.37
N LEU A 16 9.91 -41.27 5.43
CA LEU A 16 9.26 -39.99 5.62
C LEU A 16 9.52 -39.17 4.36
N GLU A 17 8.55 -39.27 3.47
CA GLU A 17 8.37 -38.45 2.28
C GLU A 17 8.30 -36.98 2.70
N GLY A 18 9.05 -36.10 2.02
CA GLY A 18 8.76 -34.66 2.02
C GLY A 18 9.92 -33.71 2.27
N PHE A 19 11.09 -34.16 2.75
CA PHE A 19 12.27 -33.29 2.82
C PHE A 19 13.11 -33.41 1.54
N THR A 20 12.70 -32.69 0.50
CA THR A 20 13.61 -32.33 -0.58
C THR A 20 14.65 -31.35 -0.02
N GLN A 21 15.70 -31.90 0.57
CA GLN A 21 16.92 -31.15 0.83
C GLN A 21 17.36 -30.53 -0.50
N SER A 22 17.23 -29.21 -0.61
CA SER A 22 17.79 -28.47 -1.71
C SER A 22 19.29 -28.70 -1.69
N VAL A 23 19.75 -29.55 -2.61
CA VAL A 23 21.16 -29.64 -2.97
C VAL A 23 21.51 -28.27 -3.52
N PHE A 24 21.99 -27.38 -2.66
CA PHE A 24 22.62 -26.13 -3.03
C PHE A 24 23.85 -26.49 -3.87
N LYS A 25 23.65 -26.60 -5.18
CA LYS A 25 24.74 -26.64 -6.15
C LYS A 25 25.51 -25.34 -5.97
N ARG A 26 26.70 -25.45 -5.37
CA ARG A 26 27.70 -24.40 -5.35
C ARG A 26 27.99 -24.02 -6.80
N GLY A 27 27.73 -22.76 -7.13
CA GLY A 27 28.06 -22.18 -8.43
C GLY A 27 26.81 -21.85 -9.21
N PHE A 28 26.24 -20.66 -9.00
CA PHE A 28 25.59 -19.88 -10.04
C PHE A 28 25.56 -18.42 -9.57
N PHE A 29 26.74 -17.78 -9.55
CA PHE A 29 26.81 -16.32 -9.68
C PHE A 29 26.59 -15.96 -11.15
N ILE A 30 25.45 -16.33 -11.71
CA ILE A 30 24.94 -15.69 -12.91
C ILE A 30 23.90 -14.70 -12.41
N ARG A 31 24.26 -13.42 -12.48
CA ARG A 31 23.38 -12.28 -12.27
C ARG A 31 22.36 -12.28 -13.42
N GLY A 32 21.40 -13.21 -13.35
CA GLY A 32 20.56 -13.62 -14.47
C GLY A 32 19.22 -12.92 -14.46
N LYS A 33 18.82 -12.40 -15.62
CA LYS A 33 17.51 -11.81 -15.94
C LYS A 33 16.28 -12.72 -15.68
N ASN A 34 16.49 -13.93 -15.16
CA ASN A 34 15.50 -15.00 -15.02
C ASN A 34 15.53 -15.67 -13.62
N THR A 35 15.99 -14.99 -12.57
CA THR A 35 15.61 -15.43 -11.21
C THR A 35 14.13 -15.16 -11.06
N SER A 36 13.31 -16.21 -11.12
CA SER A 36 11.93 -16.14 -10.61
C SER A 36 12.04 -15.67 -9.17
N GLU A 37 11.67 -14.42 -8.90
CA GLU A 37 11.56 -13.92 -7.53
C GLU A 37 10.59 -14.85 -6.82
N ILE A 38 11.09 -15.68 -5.90
CA ILE A 38 10.24 -16.53 -5.06
C ILE A 38 9.57 -15.55 -4.10
N ILE A 39 8.37 -15.10 -4.47
CA ILE A 39 7.55 -14.24 -3.63
C ILE A 39 6.96 -15.12 -2.54
N ASP A 40 7.27 -14.81 -1.27
CA ASP A 40 6.69 -15.48 -0.12
C ASP A 40 5.15 -15.29 -0.14
N PRO A 41 4.35 -16.37 -0.20
CA PRO A 41 2.89 -16.28 -0.22
C PRO A 41 2.30 -15.68 1.07
N ASN A 42 3.04 -15.68 2.18
CA ASN A 42 2.59 -15.16 3.47
C ASN A 42 2.99 -13.70 3.72
N ALA A 43 3.70 -13.06 2.78
CA ALA A 43 4.08 -11.67 2.94
C ALA A 43 2.82 -10.76 3.03
N PRO A 44 2.76 -9.82 3.97
CA PRO A 44 1.62 -8.91 4.07
C PRO A 44 1.52 -8.08 2.79
N THR A 45 0.32 -7.98 2.23
CA THR A 45 0.06 -7.21 1.00
C THR A 45 -0.65 -5.88 1.27
N THR A 46 -1.17 -5.69 2.49
CA THR A 46 -1.91 -4.51 2.91
C THR A 46 -1.44 -3.99 4.27
N TYR A 47 -1.62 -2.70 4.47
CA TYR A 47 -1.52 -2.03 5.75
C TYR A 47 -2.90 -1.96 6.40
N PRO A 48 -3.08 -2.47 7.63
CA PRO A 48 -4.28 -2.18 8.40
C PRO A 48 -4.32 -0.69 8.73
N ILE A 49 -5.51 -0.11 8.62
CA ILE A 49 -5.72 1.30 8.96
C ILE A 49 -5.63 1.45 10.48
N LYS A 50 -4.96 2.53 10.89
CA LYS A 50 -4.83 2.90 12.30
C LYS A 50 -5.78 4.04 12.62
N GLN A 51 -6.39 3.94 13.79
CA GLN A 51 -7.30 4.94 14.32
C GLN A 51 -6.52 5.99 15.12
N ILE A 52 -6.86 7.25 14.93
CA ILE A 52 -6.29 8.39 15.64
C ILE A 52 -7.47 9.20 16.19
N PHE A 53 -7.50 9.36 17.51
CA PHE A 53 -8.47 10.23 18.14
C PHE A 53 -7.97 11.67 18.12
N CYS A 54 -8.87 12.54 17.72
CA CYS A 54 -8.64 13.94 17.47
C CYS A 54 -9.68 14.74 18.27
N PHE A 55 -9.26 15.86 18.83
CA PHE A 55 -10.15 16.80 19.51
C PHE A 55 -10.20 18.12 18.77
N ASP A 56 -11.35 18.80 18.78
CA ASP A 56 -11.45 20.13 18.19
C ASP A 56 -10.62 21.16 18.96
N ARG A 57 -9.92 22.03 18.22
CA ARG A 57 -9.02 23.02 18.80
C ARG A 57 -9.58 24.43 18.67
N VAL A 58 -9.89 25.03 19.81
CA VAL A 58 -10.40 26.42 19.90
C VAL A 58 -9.28 27.45 19.73
N VAL A 59 -8.16 27.28 20.43
CA VAL A 59 -7.07 28.28 20.46
C VAL A 59 -6.15 28.11 19.25
N LYS A 60 -6.00 29.17 18.45
CA LYS A 60 -5.23 29.19 17.19
C LYS A 60 -3.97 30.07 17.31
N GLY A 61 -3.07 29.98 16.33
CA GLY A 61 -1.84 30.78 16.26
C GLY A 61 -0.64 30.18 17.02
N LYS A 62 0.48 30.92 17.02
CA LYS A 62 1.78 30.46 17.53
C LYS A 62 1.75 30.16 19.04
N ALA A 63 1.17 31.05 19.83
CA ALA A 63 1.05 30.87 21.28
C ALA A 63 0.14 29.69 21.63
N GLY A 64 -1.01 29.55 20.94
CA GLY A 64 -1.90 28.41 21.08
C GLY A 64 -1.22 27.08 20.75
N ALA A 65 -0.51 27.01 19.61
CA ALA A 65 0.24 25.82 19.22
C ALA A 65 1.35 25.46 20.22
N LYS A 66 2.01 26.45 20.84
CA LYS A 66 2.98 26.20 21.91
C LYS A 66 2.30 25.63 23.15
N ARG A 67 1.17 26.21 23.59
CA ARG A 67 0.40 25.74 24.74
C ARG A 67 -0.09 24.31 24.56
N VAL A 68 -0.60 23.97 23.38
CA VAL A 68 -1.04 22.61 23.01
C VAL A 68 0.11 21.61 23.16
N ARG A 69 1.31 21.95 22.69
CA ARG A 69 2.51 21.11 22.82
C ARG A 69 3.00 20.93 24.26
N HIS A 70 2.86 21.96 25.10
CA HIS A 70 3.15 21.84 26.53
C HIS A 70 2.17 20.94 27.26
N ALA A 71 0.93 20.84 26.78
CA ALA A 71 -0.09 19.95 27.32
C ALA A 71 -0.01 18.53 26.73
N GLU A 72 1.11 18.14 26.11
CA GLU A 72 1.31 16.84 25.46
C GLU A 72 0.35 16.56 24.29
N PHE A 73 -0.16 17.60 23.64
CA PHE A 73 -0.92 17.48 22.40
C PHE A 73 -0.12 18.03 21.21
N ILE A 74 -0.42 17.51 20.02
CA ILE A 74 0.10 17.98 18.76
C ILE A 74 -0.97 18.83 18.07
N PRO A 75 -0.66 20.05 17.63
CA PRO A 75 -1.56 20.81 16.79
C PRO A 75 -1.65 20.18 15.40
N ALA A 76 -2.87 20.02 14.87
CA ALA A 76 -3.08 19.46 13.54
C ALA A 76 -4.22 20.15 12.77
N THR A 77 -4.26 19.95 11.46
CA THR A 77 -5.37 20.44 10.62
C THR A 77 -5.86 19.38 9.64
N ILE A 78 -7.14 19.48 9.31
CA ILE A 78 -7.80 18.67 8.28
C ILE A 78 -8.26 19.60 7.16
N THR A 79 -7.87 19.28 5.93
CA THR A 79 -8.15 20.08 4.72
C THR A 79 -8.63 19.20 3.57
N GLY A 80 -9.22 19.77 2.51
CA GLY A 80 -9.65 19.04 1.31
C GLY A 80 -11.13 18.66 1.30
N GLY A 81 -11.57 18.04 0.19
CA GLY A 81 -12.95 17.61 -0.04
C GLY A 81 -13.97 18.75 -0.20
N GLY A 82 -13.53 19.95 -0.58
CA GLY A 82 -14.39 21.14 -0.68
C GLY A 82 -14.88 21.69 0.66
N LEU A 83 -14.58 21.02 1.78
CA LEU A 83 -15.01 21.38 3.11
C LEU A 83 -14.03 22.37 3.78
N PRO A 84 -14.52 23.20 4.71
CA PRO A 84 -13.68 24.16 5.42
C PRO A 84 -12.55 23.46 6.20
N LEU A 85 -11.48 24.21 6.44
CA LEU A 85 -10.34 23.77 7.23
C LEU A 85 -10.78 23.56 8.69
N LYS A 86 -10.57 22.35 9.22
CA LYS A 86 -10.84 22.01 10.62
C LYS A 86 -9.52 22.01 11.39
N ASN A 87 -9.47 22.73 12.51
CA ASN A 87 -8.32 22.78 13.39
C ASN A 87 -8.54 21.79 14.52
N ILE A 88 -7.60 20.87 14.67
CA ILE A 88 -7.71 19.77 15.64
C ILE A 88 -6.44 19.70 16.48
N GLN A 89 -6.50 18.92 17.54
CA GLN A 89 -5.37 18.54 18.37
C GLN A 89 -5.39 17.04 18.61
N ILE A 90 -4.20 16.44 18.68
CA ILE A 90 -4.04 14.99 18.77
C ILE A 90 -3.11 14.69 19.94
N GLU A 91 -3.43 13.70 20.75
CA GLU A 91 -2.59 13.31 21.88
C GLU A 91 -1.22 12.79 21.42
N TRP A 92 -0.14 13.29 22.04
CA TRP A 92 1.23 12.94 21.64
C TRP A 92 1.54 11.46 21.83
N GLY A 93 1.16 10.88 22.98
CA GLY A 93 1.44 9.49 23.32
C GLY A 93 0.97 8.51 22.25
N ARG A 94 -0.22 8.75 21.69
CA ARG A 94 -0.81 7.91 20.62
C ARG A 94 -0.04 7.99 19.31
N ILE A 95 0.43 9.18 18.94
CA ILE A 95 1.24 9.38 17.72
C ILE A 95 2.66 8.85 17.91
N LYS A 96 3.25 8.99 19.10
CA LYS A 96 4.61 8.51 19.40
C LYS A 96 4.75 7.00 19.14
N GLY A 97 3.74 6.21 19.48
CA GLY A 97 3.71 4.77 19.15
C GLY A 97 3.69 4.47 17.64
N LEU A 98 3.01 5.31 16.85
CA LEU A 98 2.98 5.16 15.39
C LEU A 98 4.32 5.57 14.74
N LEU A 99 5.04 6.51 15.36
CA LEU A 99 6.35 6.97 14.90
C LEU A 99 7.46 5.96 15.16
N THR A 100 7.55 5.47 16.39
CA THR A 100 8.58 4.49 16.80
C THR A 100 8.51 3.20 16.00
N THR A 101 7.31 2.81 15.56
CA THR A 101 7.10 1.63 14.72
C THR A 101 7.41 1.85 13.23
N GLY A 102 7.88 3.02 12.83
CA GLY A 102 8.14 3.37 11.42
C GLY A 102 6.88 3.44 10.56
N LYS A 103 5.70 3.52 11.18
CA LYS A 103 4.39 3.39 10.53
C LYS A 103 3.76 4.73 10.16
N LEU A 104 4.30 5.84 10.65
CA LEU A 104 3.86 7.18 10.29
C LEU A 104 4.59 7.68 9.04
N TYR A 105 4.15 7.25 7.86
CA TYR A 105 4.71 7.73 6.59
C TYR A 105 3.76 8.69 5.88
N LYS A 106 4.35 9.59 5.07
CA LYS A 106 3.62 10.52 4.22
C LYS A 106 2.70 9.75 3.26
N ASN A 107 1.53 10.28 2.98
CA ASN A 107 0.49 9.69 2.13
C ASN A 107 -0.26 8.48 2.70
N ARG A 108 0.05 8.01 3.93
CA ARG A 108 -0.74 6.99 4.59
C ARG A 108 -2.13 7.51 4.96
N LYS A 109 -3.14 6.65 4.84
CA LYS A 109 -4.48 6.91 5.35
C LYS A 109 -4.65 6.45 6.79
N PHE A 110 -5.35 7.28 7.57
CA PHE A 110 -5.70 7.03 8.96
C PHE A 110 -7.19 7.28 9.15
N LEU A 111 -7.81 6.53 10.05
CA LEU A 111 -9.15 6.83 10.51
C LEU A 111 -9.03 7.89 11.62
N LEU A 112 -9.56 9.07 11.38
CA LEU A 112 -9.59 10.16 12.34
C LEU A 112 -10.96 10.17 13.03
N ASN A 113 -10.98 9.94 14.34
CA ASN A 113 -12.16 10.03 15.18
C ASN A 113 -12.16 11.41 15.84
N LEU A 114 -13.12 12.27 15.50
CA LEU A 114 -13.26 13.63 16.01
C LEU A 114 -14.29 13.65 17.14
N ASP A 115 -13.84 13.90 18.36
CA ASP A 115 -14.67 14.01 19.57
C ASP A 115 -15.73 12.89 19.70
N ASP A 116 -15.38 11.68 19.25
CA ASP A 116 -16.25 10.47 19.16
C ASP A 116 -17.57 10.64 18.40
N LYS A 117 -17.77 11.77 17.71
CA LYS A 117 -19.00 12.09 16.95
C LYS A 117 -18.84 11.83 15.47
N GLU A 118 -17.69 12.21 14.91
CA GLU A 118 -17.43 12.13 13.47
C GLU A 118 -16.23 11.22 13.22
N GLN A 119 -16.36 10.31 12.25
CA GLN A 119 -15.26 9.51 11.75
C GLN A 119 -14.96 9.91 10.32
N LEU A 120 -13.70 10.15 10.00
CA LEU A 120 -13.29 10.46 8.64
C LEU A 120 -11.95 9.83 8.30
N ILE A 121 -11.73 9.56 7.02
CA ILE A 121 -10.43 9.06 6.56
C ILE A 121 -9.55 10.24 6.16
N GLY A 122 -8.45 10.39 6.89
CA GLY A 122 -7.45 11.43 6.66
C GLY A 122 -6.16 10.84 6.09
N LYS A 123 -5.76 11.32 4.93
CA LYS A 123 -4.42 11.05 4.37
C LYS A 123 -3.42 12.02 4.98
N LEU A 124 -2.34 11.51 5.58
CA LEU A 124 -1.27 12.36 6.13
C LEU A 124 -0.50 13.05 4.99
N ALA A 125 -0.70 14.37 4.86
CA ALA A 125 -0.10 15.17 3.79
C ALA A 125 1.25 15.77 4.23
N VAL A 126 1.31 16.29 5.45
CA VAL A 126 2.51 16.94 6.01
C VAL A 126 2.67 16.52 7.46
N ALA A 127 3.89 16.15 7.84
CA ALA A 127 4.30 16.00 9.22
C ALA A 127 5.56 16.85 9.44
N GLN A 128 5.49 17.80 10.37
CA GLN A 128 6.61 18.63 10.76
C GLN A 128 7.15 18.12 12.08
N PHE A 129 8.42 17.75 12.07
CA PHE A 129 9.14 17.28 13.24
C PHE A 129 10.08 18.37 13.74
N HIS A 130 10.34 18.38 15.04
CA HIS A 130 11.42 19.20 15.56
C HIS A 130 12.76 18.61 15.09
N PRO A 131 13.73 19.42 14.67
CA PRO A 131 14.98 18.91 14.10
C PRO A 131 15.87 18.20 15.14
N LEU A 132 15.78 18.60 16.41
CA LEU A 132 16.63 18.10 17.50
C LEU A 132 15.88 17.22 18.50
N SER A 133 14.56 17.31 18.54
CA SER A 133 13.75 16.56 19.52
C SER A 133 12.83 15.63 18.77
N GLU A 134 12.50 14.50 19.38
CA GLU A 134 11.58 13.53 18.79
C GLU A 134 10.13 14.04 18.71
N GLN A 135 9.86 15.28 19.15
CA GLN A 135 8.52 15.83 19.22
C GLN A 135 8.00 16.25 17.84
N VAL A 136 6.77 15.86 17.52
CA VAL A 136 6.05 16.38 16.35
C VAL A 136 5.57 17.80 16.64
N LEU A 137 5.90 18.71 15.72
CA LEU A 137 5.49 20.10 15.79
C LEU A 137 4.10 20.33 15.23
N PHE A 138 3.76 19.66 14.14
CA PHE A 138 2.51 19.87 13.42
C PHE A 138 2.18 18.71 12.47
N LEU A 139 0.89 18.38 12.34
CA LEU A 139 0.39 17.41 11.37
C LEU A 139 -0.69 18.03 10.48
N LYS A 140 -0.67 17.72 9.18
CA LYS A 140 -1.71 18.10 8.23
C LYS A 140 -2.29 16.85 7.58
N PHE A 141 -3.60 16.70 7.69
CA PHE A 141 -4.37 15.67 7.02
C PHE A 141 -5.16 16.26 5.84
N SER A 142 -5.23 15.49 4.77
CA SER A 142 -6.13 15.71 3.64
C SER A 142 -7.29 14.74 3.75
N ARG A 143 -8.53 15.21 3.59
CA ARG A 143 -9.72 14.35 3.54
C ARG A 143 -9.61 13.41 2.33
N SER A 144 -9.88 12.12 2.55
CA SER A 144 -10.12 11.13 1.50
C SER A 144 -11.59 11.11 1.15
N THR A 145 -11.94 10.65 -0.06
CA THR A 145 -13.32 10.44 -0.50
C THR A 145 -13.90 9.10 -0.06
N GLU A 146 -13.09 8.27 0.59
CA GLU A 146 -13.49 6.92 1.03
C GLU A 146 -14.37 6.97 2.27
N ASP A 147 -15.24 5.95 2.39
CA ASP A 147 -16.11 5.81 3.53
C ASP A 147 -15.38 5.19 4.74
N PRO A 148 -15.49 5.79 5.94
CA PRO A 148 -14.80 5.31 7.15
C PRO A 148 -15.24 3.92 7.60
N LYS A 149 -16.45 3.48 7.24
CA LYS A 149 -16.99 2.18 7.65
C LYS A 149 -16.48 1.01 6.80
N THR A 150 -16.22 1.27 5.51
CA THR A 150 -15.84 0.22 4.56
C THR A 150 -14.32 0.11 4.40
N PHE A 151 -13.60 1.20 4.61
CA PHE A 151 -12.15 1.23 4.45
C PHE A 151 -11.46 0.64 5.69
N THR A 152 -10.92 -0.58 5.55
CA THR A 152 -10.24 -1.33 6.64
C THR A 152 -8.74 -1.48 6.43
N SER A 153 -8.28 -1.53 5.17
CA SER A 153 -6.88 -1.68 4.83
C SER A 153 -6.49 -0.98 3.52
N GLU A 154 -5.21 -0.64 3.39
CA GLU A 154 -4.63 0.01 2.22
C GLU A 154 -3.54 -0.89 1.61
N LEU A 155 -3.52 -1.06 0.29
CA LEU A 155 -2.46 -1.83 -0.39
C LEU A 155 -1.08 -1.18 -0.20
N LEU A 156 -0.03 -2.01 -0.15
CA LEU A 156 1.34 -1.51 -0.05
C LEU A 156 1.72 -0.67 -1.29
N PRO A 157 2.43 0.46 -1.12
CA PRO A 157 2.76 1.37 -2.23
C PRO A 157 3.53 0.71 -3.38
N HIS A 158 4.43 -0.23 -3.08
CA HIS A 158 5.20 -0.93 -4.11
C HIS A 158 4.35 -1.91 -4.91
N LEU A 159 3.37 -2.56 -4.27
CA LEU A 159 2.42 -3.43 -4.97
C LEU A 159 1.49 -2.62 -5.87
N GLN A 160 1.01 -1.46 -5.39
CA GLN A 160 0.23 -0.54 -6.22
C GLN A 160 1.03 -0.05 -7.44
N TYR A 161 2.33 0.24 -7.26
CA TYR A 161 3.20 0.62 -8.36
C TYR A 161 3.37 -0.49 -9.40
N LYS A 162 3.61 -1.73 -8.94
CA LYS A 162 3.73 -2.90 -9.82
C LYS A 162 2.45 -3.17 -10.62
N GLN A 163 1.30 -3.17 -9.95
CA GLN A 163 -0.01 -3.32 -10.61
C GLN A 163 -0.24 -2.23 -11.67
N ARG A 164 0.15 -0.98 -11.38
CA ARG A 164 0.05 0.10 -12.35
C ARG A 164 0.89 -0.17 -13.60
N GLN A 165 2.14 -0.60 -13.44
CA GLN A 165 2.99 -0.94 -14.58
C GLN A 165 2.41 -2.10 -15.39
N GLU A 166 1.92 -3.15 -14.73
CA GLU A 166 1.30 -4.30 -15.40
C GLU A 166 0.06 -3.87 -16.19
N ASN A 167 -0.79 -3.04 -15.60
CA ASN A 167 -1.97 -2.48 -16.28
C ASN A 167 -1.58 -1.61 -17.49
N GLU A 168 -0.55 -0.78 -17.38
CA GLU A 168 -0.06 0.03 -18.51
C GLU A 168 0.46 -0.85 -19.66
N ILE A 169 1.18 -1.93 -19.34
CA ILE A 169 1.67 -2.90 -20.33
C ILE A 169 0.48 -3.61 -20.99
N GLN A 170 -0.50 -4.04 -20.20
CA GLN A 170 -1.68 -4.74 -20.69
C GLN A 170 -2.53 -3.83 -21.59
N ASN A 171 -2.77 -2.59 -21.19
CA ASN A 171 -3.49 -1.60 -21.98
C ASN A 171 -2.81 -1.36 -23.34
N LYS A 172 -1.48 -1.23 -23.37
CA LYS A 172 -0.73 -1.08 -24.63
C LYS A 172 -0.86 -2.30 -25.54
N ARG A 173 -0.88 -3.51 -24.97
CA ARG A 173 -1.10 -4.75 -25.74
C ARG A 173 -2.52 -4.80 -26.30
N ASP A 174 -3.51 -4.45 -25.49
CA ASP A 174 -4.92 -4.46 -25.89
C ASP A 174 -5.20 -3.40 -26.97
N GLU A 175 -4.59 -2.22 -26.88
CA GLU A 175 -4.62 -1.18 -27.92
C GLU A 175 -3.99 -1.67 -29.22
N ALA A 176 -2.82 -2.31 -29.16
CA ALA A 176 -2.17 -2.87 -30.34
C ALA A 176 -3.02 -3.97 -31.01
N LEU A 177 -3.66 -4.83 -30.20
CA LEU A 177 -4.60 -5.84 -30.70
C LEU A 177 -5.85 -5.20 -31.32
N ARG A 178 -6.41 -4.17 -30.69
CA ARG A 178 -7.55 -3.42 -31.22
C ARG A 178 -7.22 -2.76 -32.55
N TYR A 179 -6.03 -2.15 -32.65
CA TYR A 179 -5.57 -1.53 -33.89
C TYR A 179 -5.42 -2.56 -35.01
N LYS A 180 -4.82 -3.73 -34.74
CA LYS A 180 -4.74 -4.84 -35.70
C LYS A 180 -6.13 -5.33 -36.13
N LYS A 181 -7.08 -5.44 -35.20
CA LYS A 181 -8.48 -5.81 -35.53
C LYS A 181 -9.13 -4.78 -36.45
N LEU A 182 -8.95 -3.49 -36.19
CA LEU A 182 -9.49 -2.44 -37.06
C LEU A 182 -8.90 -2.49 -38.47
N GLN A 183 -7.59 -2.75 -38.61
CA GLN A 183 -6.96 -2.93 -39.92
C GLN A 183 -7.48 -4.15 -40.68
N SER A 184 -7.91 -5.20 -39.98
CA SER A 184 -8.50 -6.38 -40.60
C SER A 184 -9.96 -6.21 -41.02
N ILE A 185 -10.62 -5.10 -40.64
CA ILE A 185 -11.97 -4.80 -41.11
C ILE A 185 -11.85 -4.25 -42.53
N ASP A 186 -12.36 -5.00 -43.49
CA ASP A 186 -12.38 -4.58 -44.89
C ASP A 186 -13.48 -3.52 -45.11
N LEU A 187 -13.06 -2.26 -45.21
CA LEU A 187 -13.94 -1.11 -45.49
C LEU A 187 -14.34 -1.02 -46.97
N SER A 188 -13.83 -1.92 -47.83
CA SER A 188 -14.15 -1.92 -49.26
C SER A 188 -15.50 -2.56 -49.59
N PHE A 189 -16.22 -3.07 -48.59
CA PHE A 189 -17.58 -3.57 -48.77
C PHE A 189 -18.52 -2.41 -49.09
N LYS A 190 -18.58 -2.03 -50.38
CA LYS A 190 -19.68 -1.25 -50.92
C LYS A 190 -20.91 -2.15 -50.84
N PRO A 191 -21.92 -1.86 -50.00
CA PRO A 191 -23.18 -2.57 -50.12
C PRO A 191 -23.63 -2.42 -51.57
N ALA A 192 -23.86 -3.55 -52.23
CA ALA A 192 -24.37 -3.55 -53.59
C ALA A 192 -25.80 -3.04 -53.54
N VAL A 193 -25.98 -1.71 -53.56
CA VAL A 193 -27.29 -1.10 -53.70
C VAL A 193 -27.77 -1.50 -55.09
N ARG A 194 -28.76 -2.39 -55.16
CA ARG A 194 -29.37 -2.76 -56.43
C ARG A 194 -30.05 -1.50 -56.95
N LYS A 195 -29.83 -1.15 -58.22
CA LYS A 195 -30.46 0.03 -58.86
C LYS A 195 -31.99 0.02 -58.74
N SER A 196 -32.60 -1.13 -58.51
CA SER A 196 -34.04 -1.30 -58.25
C SER A 196 -34.51 -0.69 -56.91
N GLU A 197 -33.62 -0.49 -55.94
CA GLU A 197 -33.94 0.09 -54.62
C GLU A 197 -33.78 1.61 -54.58
N LEU A 198 -33.13 2.20 -55.59
CA LEU A 198 -32.89 3.65 -55.69
C LEU A 198 -34.04 4.43 -56.36
N ASN A 199 -35.04 3.74 -56.91
CA ASN A 199 -36.14 4.32 -57.68
C ASN A 199 -37.52 4.23 -56.99
N ASN A 200 -37.57 3.94 -55.69
CA ASN A 200 -38.80 4.01 -54.87
C ASN A 200 -38.75 5.19 -53.91
#